data_AF-A0A6A2YXT1-F1
#
_entry.id   AF-A0A6A2YXT1-F1
#
_cell.length_a   1.000
_cell.length_b   1.000
_cell.length_c   1.000
_cell.angle_alpha   90.00
_cell.angle_beta   90.00
_cell.angle_gamma   90.00
#
_symmetry.space_group_name_H-M   'P 1'
#
loop_
_entity.id
_entity.type
_entity.pdbx_description
1 polymer ?
#
loop_
_entity_poly.entity_id
_entity_poly.type
_entity_poly.pdbx_seq_one_letter_code
_entity_poly.pdbx_strand_id
1 'polypeptide(L)'
;MQPPGTDMTGICFRDKLWLNTYPLDRNLGFDYFALSPFYDWTCNNEQLRMRSIHPLDISQLSKMTWLEYMLSEVMEPQLLVFRKQKRDSAEKVTPMLAYYILDGSIYQAPQLCNVFAARVGRALYYISKAFTTAASKLEKIGYVDTENESETLEPNGGKEAIDFKEVKRVDHILASLLRKLGQAPPPPPFPDGFVPPTTEVEKDPENQQAAEPQPPALDPIIDHGPAKRMKF
;
A
#
# COMPACT_ATOMS: atom_id res chain seq x y z
N MET A 1 -23.72 12.41 7.56
CA MET A 1 -22.35 11.88 7.43
C MET A 1 -21.48 12.63 8.42
N GLN A 2 -20.79 11.93 9.32
CA GLN A 2 -19.86 12.54 10.27
C GLN A 2 -18.65 13.05 9.47
N PRO A 3 -18.15 14.28 9.72
CA PRO A 3 -17.00 14.78 8.98
C PRO A 3 -15.82 13.82 9.18
N PRO A 4 -14.99 13.58 8.14
CA PRO A 4 -13.79 12.78 8.29
C PRO A 4 -12.99 13.41 9.42
N GLY A 5 -12.82 12.67 10.52
CA GLY A 5 -12.00 13.11 11.64
C GLY A 5 -10.64 13.54 11.09
N THR A 6 -10.14 14.68 11.56
CA THR A 6 -8.81 15.19 11.21
C THR A 6 -7.81 14.04 11.22
N ASP A 7 -7.00 13.90 10.16
CA ASP A 7 -5.96 12.88 10.13
C ASP A 7 -4.91 13.18 11.21
N MET A 8 -4.85 12.33 12.24
CA MET A 8 -3.92 12.47 13.37
C MET A 8 -2.66 11.60 13.20
N THR A 9 -2.44 11.00 12.02
CA THR A 9 -1.25 10.16 11.76
C THR A 9 0.07 10.96 11.74
N GLY A 10 0.00 12.29 11.60
CA GLY A 10 1.17 13.18 11.61
C GLY A 10 1.64 13.63 13.00
N ILE A 11 0.96 13.22 14.07
CA ILE A 11 1.30 13.64 15.45
C ILE A 11 1.55 12.42 16.35
N CYS A 12 2.19 12.68 17.50
CA CYS A 12 2.31 11.71 18.58
C CYS A 12 2.04 12.39 19.94
N PHE A 13 1.63 11.59 20.92
CA PHE A 13 1.42 12.05 22.28
C PHE A 13 2.37 11.35 23.24
N ARG A 14 2.94 12.09 24.19
CA ARG A 14 3.76 11.54 25.27
C ARG A 14 3.70 12.44 26.49
N ASP A 15 3.37 11.87 27.64
CA ASP A 15 3.43 12.55 28.93
C ASP A 15 4.54 11.94 29.80
N LYS A 16 5.63 12.69 29.95
CA LYS A 16 6.80 12.25 30.75
C LYS A 16 6.51 12.24 32.25
N LEU A 17 5.65 13.14 32.76
CA LEU A 17 5.35 13.21 34.18
C LEU A 17 4.57 11.96 34.60
N TRP A 18 3.59 11.57 33.79
CA TRP A 18 2.84 10.34 34.00
C TRP A 18 3.75 9.11 33.95
N LEU A 19 4.58 8.99 32.91
CA LEU A 19 5.49 7.84 32.72
C LEU A 19 6.58 7.71 33.80
N ASN A 20 6.94 8.81 34.47
CA ASN A 20 7.88 8.78 35.59
C ASN A 20 7.21 8.36 36.91
N THR A 21 5.88 8.46 36.99
CA THR A 21 5.11 8.21 38.21
C THR A 21 4.48 6.82 38.20
N TYR A 22 4.03 6.36 37.03
CA TYR A 22 3.25 5.14 36.86
C TYR A 22 3.92 4.17 35.88
N PRO A 23 3.88 2.85 36.15
CA PRO A 23 4.34 1.86 35.19
C PRO A 23 3.40 1.78 33.99
N LEU A 24 3.97 1.60 32.80
CA LEU A 24 3.21 1.37 31.58
C LEU A 24 2.95 -0.14 31.39
N ASP A 25 1.92 -0.65 32.07
CA ASP A 25 1.45 -2.04 31.99
C ASP A 25 0.01 -2.13 31.44
N ARG A 26 -0.57 -3.33 31.36
CA ARG A 26 -1.95 -3.57 30.88
C ARG A 26 -3.01 -2.93 31.76
N ASN A 27 -2.71 -2.67 33.03
CA ASN A 27 -3.67 -2.16 34.00
C ASN A 27 -3.80 -0.64 33.84
N LEU A 28 -2.67 0.05 33.68
CA LEU A 28 -2.62 1.51 33.59
C LEU A 28 -2.45 2.03 32.16
N GLY A 29 -2.17 1.16 31.20
CA GLY A 29 -1.99 1.52 29.80
C GLY A 29 -3.23 2.17 29.19
N PHE A 30 -4.43 1.76 29.63
CA PHE A 30 -5.67 2.42 29.20
C PHE A 30 -5.79 3.84 29.76
N ASP A 31 -5.45 4.04 31.04
CA ASP A 31 -5.50 5.36 31.67
C ASP A 31 -4.51 6.32 31.01
N TYR A 32 -3.30 5.85 30.69
CA TYR A 32 -2.33 6.62 29.93
C TYR A 32 -2.85 6.97 28.52
N PHE A 33 -3.44 5.99 27.82
CA PHE A 33 -4.04 6.21 26.50
C PHE A 33 -5.16 7.25 26.54
N ALA A 34 -5.97 7.25 27.59
CA ALA A 34 -7.10 8.16 27.75
C ALA A 34 -6.70 9.64 27.92
N LEU A 35 -5.44 9.92 28.26
CA LEU A 35 -4.88 11.28 28.31
C LEU A 35 -4.56 11.86 26.92
N SER A 36 -4.48 11.00 25.92
CA SER A 36 -4.05 11.38 24.58
C SER A 36 -5.18 12.05 23.78
N PRO A 37 -4.85 12.91 22.79
CA PRO A 37 -5.84 13.49 21.88
C PRO A 37 -6.51 12.45 20.96
N PHE A 38 -6.04 11.20 20.99
CA PHE A 38 -6.62 10.10 20.23
C PHE A 38 -7.84 9.48 20.94
N TYR A 39 -7.99 9.74 22.24
CA TYR A 39 -9.06 9.17 23.04
C TYR A 39 -10.40 9.87 22.76
N ASP A 40 -11.47 9.07 22.74
CA ASP A 40 -12.81 9.56 22.46
C ASP A 40 -13.67 9.38 23.71
N TRP A 41 -13.99 10.49 24.38
CA TRP A 41 -14.74 10.53 25.63
C TRP A 41 -16.22 10.13 25.45
N THR A 42 -16.70 9.96 24.22
CA THR A 42 -18.05 9.43 23.95
C THR A 42 -18.09 7.89 23.87
N CYS A 43 -16.94 7.22 24.01
CA CYS A 43 -16.84 5.76 23.89
C CYS A 43 -17.45 5.02 25.08
N ASN A 44 -17.76 3.74 24.86
CA ASN A 44 -18.31 2.85 25.89
C ASN A 44 -17.36 2.66 27.07
N ASN A 45 -16.04 2.68 26.83
CA ASN A 45 -15.05 2.54 27.89
C ASN A 45 -15.15 3.68 28.93
N GLU A 46 -15.47 4.90 28.48
CA GLU A 46 -15.69 6.03 29.39
C GLU A 46 -16.93 5.81 30.26
N GLN A 47 -18.02 5.31 29.66
CA GLN A 47 -19.24 5.02 30.41
C GLN A 47 -19.02 3.93 31.47
N LEU A 48 -18.18 2.92 31.18
CA LEU A 48 -17.77 1.93 32.18
C LEU A 48 -16.94 2.57 33.29
N ARG A 49 -15.96 3.40 32.92
CA ARG A 49 -15.10 4.13 33.87
C ARG A 49 -15.92 5.01 34.82
N MET A 50 -16.90 5.75 34.30
CA MET A 50 -17.83 6.56 35.11
C MET A 50 -18.66 5.74 36.10
N ARG A 51 -18.89 4.45 35.82
CA ARG A 51 -19.60 3.51 36.70
C ARG A 51 -18.66 2.73 37.62
N SER A 52 -17.38 3.11 37.70
CA SER A 52 -16.34 2.38 38.43
C SER A 52 -16.19 0.92 37.98
N ILE A 53 -16.46 0.65 36.71
CA ILE A 53 -16.24 -0.65 36.06
C ILE A 53 -14.96 -0.56 35.23
N HIS A 54 -14.18 -1.65 35.18
CA HIS A 54 -12.95 -1.68 34.40
C HIS A 54 -13.24 -1.34 32.92
N PRO A 55 -12.56 -0.35 32.32
CA PRO A 55 -12.92 0.18 31.00
C PRO A 55 -12.75 -0.84 29.87
N LEU A 56 -11.90 -1.86 30.06
CA LEU A 56 -11.69 -2.95 29.10
C LEU A 56 -12.47 -4.23 29.45
N ASP A 57 -13.47 -4.17 30.34
CA ASP A 57 -14.29 -5.34 30.68
C ASP A 57 -15.17 -5.78 29.50
N ILE A 58 -14.74 -6.86 28.84
CA ILE A 58 -15.40 -7.44 27.66
C ILE A 58 -16.83 -7.91 27.99
N SER A 59 -17.10 -8.35 29.22
CA SER A 59 -18.43 -8.83 29.64
C SER A 59 -19.48 -7.71 29.65
N GLN A 60 -19.03 -6.46 29.81
CA GLN A 60 -19.87 -5.27 29.79
C GLN A 60 -19.87 -4.63 28.40
N LEU A 61 -18.71 -4.50 27.76
CA LEU A 61 -18.60 -3.95 26.40
C LEU A 61 -19.44 -4.74 25.39
N SER A 62 -19.51 -6.08 25.50
CA SER A 62 -20.34 -6.93 24.64
C SER A 62 -21.84 -6.66 24.73
N LYS A 63 -22.32 -6.05 25.83
CA LYS A 63 -23.73 -5.68 26.05
C LYS A 63 -24.05 -4.26 25.56
N MET A 64 -23.03 -3.50 25.18
CA MET A 64 -23.18 -2.13 24.70
C MET A 64 -23.11 -2.10 23.17
N THR A 65 -23.58 -1.02 22.58
CA THR A 65 -23.35 -0.68 21.17
C THR A 65 -22.64 0.67 21.15
N TRP A 66 -22.02 1.04 20.03
CA TRP A 66 -21.21 2.25 19.83
C TRP A 66 -19.69 2.02 19.81
N LEU A 67 -18.92 3.11 19.88
CA LEU A 67 -17.47 3.14 19.84
C LEU A 67 -16.87 2.56 21.11
N GLU A 68 -15.87 1.70 20.95
CA GLU A 68 -15.10 1.13 22.03
C GLU A 68 -13.63 0.97 21.62
N TYR A 69 -12.77 0.93 22.62
CA TYR A 69 -11.36 0.61 22.52
C TYR A 69 -11.12 -0.76 23.14
N MET A 70 -10.31 -1.57 22.46
CA MET A 70 -9.86 -2.87 22.96
C MET A 70 -8.33 -2.93 22.96
N LEU A 71 -7.76 -3.51 24.01
CA LEU A 71 -6.34 -3.82 24.07
C LEU A 71 -6.10 -5.12 23.27
N SER A 72 -5.37 -5.02 22.16
CA SER A 72 -5.18 -6.11 21.20
C SER A 72 -3.84 -6.82 21.38
N GLU A 73 -2.76 -6.07 21.61
CA GLU A 73 -1.40 -6.60 21.80
C GLU A 73 -0.78 -6.00 23.06
N VAL A 74 -0.04 -6.82 23.79
CA VAL A 74 0.58 -6.46 25.07
C VAL A 74 1.99 -7.02 25.15
N MET A 75 2.99 -6.14 25.09
CA MET A 75 4.41 -6.42 25.31
C MET A 75 4.97 -5.35 26.24
N GLU A 76 4.67 -5.49 27.53
CA GLU A 76 4.97 -4.50 28.56
C GLU A 76 6.48 -4.39 28.82
N PRO A 77 7.07 -3.17 28.96
CA PRO A 77 6.46 -1.85 28.80
C PRO A 77 6.62 -1.26 27.39
N GLN A 78 7.14 -2.03 26.44
CA GLN A 78 7.64 -1.54 25.15
C GLN A 78 6.53 -1.24 24.15
N LEU A 79 5.49 -2.08 24.12
CA LEU A 79 4.41 -1.98 23.14
C LEU A 79 3.05 -2.36 23.75
N LEU A 80 2.09 -1.45 23.61
CA LEU A 80 0.66 -1.73 23.81
C LEU A 80 -0.09 -1.31 22.55
N VAL A 81 -1.00 -2.14 22.04
CA VAL A 81 -1.81 -1.80 20.86
C VAL A 81 -3.28 -1.71 21.23
N PHE A 82 -3.84 -0.50 21.08
CA PHE A 82 -5.27 -0.24 21.22
C PHE A 82 -5.93 -0.21 19.86
N ARG A 83 -7.05 -0.89 19.73
CA ARG A 83 -7.90 -0.85 18.54
C ARG A 83 -9.19 -0.12 18.87
N LYS A 84 -9.49 0.94 18.10
CA LYS A 84 -10.81 1.59 18.08
C LYS A 84 -11.71 0.84 17.13
N GLN A 85 -12.89 0.51 17.60
CA GLN A 85 -13.88 -0.21 16.82
C GLN A 85 -15.28 0.27 17.15
N LYS A 86 -16.20 0.09 16.21
CA LYS A 86 -17.62 0.35 16.41
C LYS A 86 -18.34 -0.98 16.57
N ARG A 87 -19.00 -1.16 17.71
CA ARG A 87 -19.86 -2.30 17.98
C ARG A 87 -21.30 -1.98 17.57
N ASP A 88 -21.84 -2.78 16.66
CA ASP A 88 -23.25 -2.69 16.26
C ASP A 88 -24.11 -3.71 17.03
N SER A 89 -23.53 -4.84 17.44
CA SER A 89 -24.16 -5.86 18.30
C SER A 89 -23.11 -6.66 19.08
N ALA A 90 -23.54 -7.61 19.92
CA ALA A 90 -22.62 -8.50 20.66
C ALA A 90 -21.62 -9.23 19.74
N GLU A 91 -22.05 -9.57 18.52
CA GLU A 91 -21.27 -10.36 17.55
C GLU A 91 -20.69 -9.48 16.43
N LYS A 92 -21.32 -8.33 16.13
CA LYS A 92 -20.93 -7.47 15.01
C LYS A 92 -20.11 -6.29 15.48
N VAL A 93 -18.84 -6.28 15.07
CA VAL A 93 -17.86 -5.25 15.40
C VAL A 93 -17.09 -4.86 14.15
N THR A 94 -17.02 -3.56 13.89
CA THR A 94 -16.28 -2.98 12.76
C THR A 94 -14.99 -2.33 13.26
N PRO A 95 -13.79 -2.89 12.98
CA PRO A 95 -12.52 -2.21 13.24
C PRO A 95 -12.46 -0.87 12.50
N MET A 96 -11.91 0.17 13.15
CA MET A 96 -11.79 1.50 12.54
C MET A 96 -10.34 1.97 12.52
N LEU A 97 -9.70 2.09 13.68
CA LEU A 97 -8.34 2.62 13.82
C LEU A 97 -7.55 1.75 14.79
N ALA A 98 -6.23 1.80 14.67
CA ALA A 98 -5.32 1.21 15.63
C ALA A 98 -4.36 2.29 16.14
N TYR A 99 -3.97 2.17 17.40
CA TYR A 99 -3.04 3.04 18.08
C TYR A 99 -2.00 2.17 18.78
N TYR A 100 -0.75 2.55 18.70
CA TYR A 100 0.32 1.85 19.41
C TYR A 100 0.98 2.82 20.38
N ILE A 101 1.20 2.34 21.60
CA ILE A 101 2.03 2.98 22.60
C ILE A 101 3.39 2.30 22.51
N LEU A 102 4.36 2.98 21.89
CA LEU A 102 5.71 2.49 21.69
C LEU A 102 6.67 3.31 22.54
N ASP A 103 7.31 2.66 23.51
CA ASP A 103 8.24 3.29 24.46
C ASP A 103 7.65 4.56 25.12
N GLY A 104 6.37 4.48 25.50
CA GLY A 104 5.60 5.56 26.11
C GLY A 104 5.09 6.63 25.14
N SER A 105 5.39 6.55 23.85
CA SER A 105 4.86 7.47 22.84
C SER A 105 3.66 6.85 22.14
N ILE A 106 2.54 7.57 22.06
CA ILE A 106 1.29 7.10 21.46
C ILE A 106 1.19 7.63 20.03
N TYR A 107 0.92 6.73 19.09
CA TYR A 107 0.78 7.04 17.68
C TYR A 107 -0.51 6.42 17.12
N GLN A 108 -1.13 7.12 16.17
CA GLN A 108 -2.15 6.52 15.31
C GLN A 108 -1.49 5.75 14.17
N ALA A 109 -1.89 4.48 13.98
CA ALA A 109 -1.48 3.71 12.82
C ALA A 109 -2.15 4.24 11.55
N PRO A 110 -1.39 4.51 10.47
CA PRO A 110 -1.97 4.94 9.21
C PRO A 110 -2.77 3.81 8.57
N GLN A 111 -3.86 4.17 7.89
CA GLN A 111 -4.63 3.22 7.10
C GLN A 111 -3.80 2.74 5.90
N LEU A 112 -3.92 1.45 5.57
CA LEU A 112 -3.14 0.85 4.48
C LEU A 112 -3.35 1.57 3.14
N CYS A 113 -4.59 1.98 2.84
CA CYS A 113 -4.91 2.77 1.65
C CYS A 113 -4.16 4.10 1.59
N ASN A 114 -4.05 4.82 2.71
CA ASN A 114 -3.33 6.09 2.79
C ASN A 114 -1.83 5.87 2.58
N VAL A 115 -1.27 4.79 3.15
CA VAL A 115 0.13 4.41 2.93
C VAL A 115 0.41 4.11 1.46
N PHE A 116 -0.48 3.37 0.79
CA PHE A 116 -0.35 3.10 -0.64
C PHE A 116 -0.47 4.37 -1.48
N ALA A 117 -1.50 5.19 -1.25
CA ALA A 117 -1.70 6.44 -1.97
C ALA A 117 -0.48 7.37 -1.86
N ALA A 118 0.07 7.53 -0.66
CA ALA A 118 1.27 8.33 -0.43
C ALA A 118 2.50 7.77 -1.18
N ARG A 119 2.71 6.45 -1.16
CA ARG A 119 3.83 5.81 -1.87
C ARG A 119 3.71 5.92 -3.39
N VAL A 120 2.52 5.66 -3.94
CA VAL A 120 2.26 5.77 -5.38
C VAL A 120 2.41 7.23 -5.83
N GLY A 121 1.84 8.17 -5.08
CA GLY A 121 1.99 9.61 -5.37
C GLY A 121 3.45 10.05 -5.37
N ARG A 122 4.25 9.59 -4.41
CA ARG A 122 5.68 9.88 -4.33
C ARG A 122 6.46 9.27 -5.50
N ALA A 123 6.14 8.05 -5.91
CA ALA A 123 6.78 7.42 -7.07
C ALA A 123 6.47 8.19 -8.36
N LEU A 124 5.21 8.55 -8.59
CA LEU A 124 4.80 9.34 -9.76
C LEU A 124 5.46 10.71 -9.79
N TYR A 125 5.56 11.38 -8.62
CA TYR A 125 6.28 12.64 -8.49
C TYR A 125 7.74 12.53 -8.96
N TYR A 126 8.47 11.51 -8.50
CA TYR A 126 9.87 11.34 -8.91
C TYR A 126 10.03 10.96 -10.38
N ILE A 127 9.12 10.16 -10.93
CA ILE A 127 9.10 9.84 -12.37
C ILE A 127 8.89 11.13 -13.18
N SER A 128 7.89 11.93 -12.82
CA SER A 128 7.61 13.20 -13.48
C SER A 128 8.80 14.16 -13.38
N LYS A 129 9.38 14.32 -12.17
CA LYS A 129 10.56 15.14 -11.94
C LYS A 129 11.75 14.70 -12.81
N ALA A 130 11.98 13.39 -12.94
CA ALA A 130 13.05 12.84 -13.76
C ALA A 130 12.84 13.18 -15.24
N PHE A 131 11.64 12.97 -15.80
CA PHE A 131 11.33 13.32 -17.19
C PHE A 131 11.42 14.83 -17.45
N THR A 132 10.91 15.67 -16.56
CA THR A 132 11.05 17.13 -16.69
C THR A 132 12.50 17.55 -16.67
N THR A 133 13.32 16.97 -15.78
CA THR A 133 14.75 17.25 -15.72
C THR A 133 15.47 16.79 -16.98
N ALA A 134 15.18 15.58 -17.47
CA ALA A 134 15.76 15.05 -18.71
C ALA A 134 15.38 15.92 -19.92
N ALA A 135 14.11 16.30 -20.06
CA ALA A 135 13.64 17.17 -21.12
C ALA A 135 14.31 18.55 -21.10
N SER A 136 14.57 19.12 -19.92
CA SER A 136 15.25 20.42 -19.78
C SER A 136 16.71 20.39 -20.22
N LYS A 137 17.36 19.22 -20.18
CA LYS A 137 18.76 19.01 -20.56
C LYS A 137 18.93 18.39 -21.94
N LEU A 138 17.83 18.00 -22.58
CA LEU A 138 17.86 17.47 -23.94
C LEU A 138 18.15 18.64 -24.88
N GLU A 139 19.35 18.69 -25.43
CA GLU A 139 19.61 19.55 -26.59
C GLU A 139 18.59 19.23 -27.68
N LYS A 140 18.16 20.24 -28.43
CA LYS A 140 17.25 20.04 -29.57
C LYS A 140 17.94 19.08 -30.55
N ILE A 141 17.60 17.80 -30.48
CA ILE A 141 17.95 16.81 -31.50
C ILE A 141 17.23 17.28 -32.77
N GLY A 142 17.94 18.04 -33.62
CA GLY A 142 17.38 18.56 -34.87
C GLY A 142 17.96 19.87 -35.44
N TYR A 143 18.91 20.56 -34.79
CA TYR A 143 19.60 21.67 -35.46
C TYR A 143 21.11 21.58 -35.24
N VAL A 144 21.75 20.75 -36.07
CA VAL A 144 23.18 20.88 -36.36
C VAL A 144 23.29 22.04 -37.36
N ASP A 145 23.34 23.27 -36.85
CA ASP A 145 24.12 24.28 -37.55
C ASP A 145 25.56 23.96 -37.24
N THR A 146 26.24 23.47 -38.25
CA THR A 146 27.69 23.28 -38.29
C THR A 146 28.37 24.59 -37.87
N GLU A 147 29.34 24.48 -36.96
CA GLU A 147 30.35 25.50 -36.60
C GLU A 147 29.97 26.51 -35.51
N ASN A 148 30.28 26.21 -34.24
CA ASN A 148 31.44 26.82 -33.55
C ASN A 148 31.59 26.39 -32.08
N GLU A 149 32.82 26.58 -31.60
CA GLU A 149 33.52 25.93 -30.50
C GLU A 149 33.01 26.15 -29.06
N SER A 150 33.22 25.10 -28.25
CA SER A 150 33.67 25.07 -26.85
C SER A 150 33.11 26.06 -25.83
N GLU A 151 32.20 25.61 -24.96
CA GLU A 151 32.25 25.93 -23.53
C GLU A 151 31.81 24.73 -22.68
N THR A 152 32.73 24.22 -21.87
CA THR A 152 32.50 23.17 -20.88
C THR A 152 31.80 23.77 -19.67
N LEU A 153 30.53 23.43 -19.45
CA LEU A 153 29.79 23.78 -18.23
C LEU A 153 29.61 22.54 -17.35
N GLU A 154 30.41 22.48 -16.28
CA GLU A 154 30.29 21.49 -15.20
C GLU A 154 28.94 21.62 -14.46
N PRO A 155 28.12 20.55 -14.33
CA PRO A 155 26.97 20.58 -13.46
C PRO A 155 27.36 20.09 -12.05
N ASN A 156 27.64 21.04 -11.16
CA ASN A 156 27.71 20.78 -9.73
C ASN A 156 26.29 20.53 -9.19
N GLY A 157 25.84 19.27 -9.25
CA GLY A 157 24.59 18.80 -8.65
C GLY A 157 24.88 17.52 -7.88
N GLY A 158 24.75 17.57 -6.56
CA GLY A 158 25.00 16.44 -5.67
C GLY A 158 24.31 15.18 -6.16
N LYS A 159 25.10 14.10 -6.32
CA LYS A 159 24.61 12.78 -6.68
C LYS A 159 23.72 12.27 -5.55
N GLU A 160 22.40 12.42 -5.65
CA GLU A 160 21.48 11.60 -4.86
C GLU A 160 21.59 10.16 -5.38
N ALA A 161 22.50 9.41 -4.75
CA ALA A 161 22.68 7.99 -5.01
C ALA A 161 21.41 7.24 -4.56
N ILE A 162 20.86 6.41 -5.44
CA ILE A 162 19.73 5.54 -5.13
C ILE A 162 20.14 4.58 -4.00
N ASP A 163 19.42 4.61 -2.87
CA ASP A 163 19.66 3.68 -1.77
C ASP A 163 19.08 2.29 -2.10
N PHE A 164 19.96 1.40 -2.60
CA PHE A 164 19.63 0.01 -2.89
C PHE A 164 19.10 -0.78 -1.69
N LYS A 165 19.41 -0.35 -0.45
CA LYS A 165 18.89 -0.99 0.76
C LYS A 165 17.42 -0.66 0.96
N GLU A 166 17.00 0.57 0.64
CA GLU A 166 15.60 0.98 0.65
C GLU A 166 14.80 0.27 -0.44
N VAL A 167 15.36 0.15 -1.66
CA VAL A 167 14.71 -0.59 -2.76
C VAL A 167 14.42 -2.04 -2.38
N LYS A 168 15.42 -2.75 -1.84
CA LYS A 168 15.23 -4.14 -1.37
C LYS A 168 14.19 -4.26 -0.25
N ARG A 169 14.14 -3.28 0.65
CA ARG A 169 13.12 -3.23 1.72
C ARG A 169 11.72 -3.08 1.14
N VAL A 170 11.55 -2.23 0.12
CA VAL A 170 10.26 -2.02 -0.55
C VAL A 170 9.81 -3.28 -1.29
N ASP A 171 10.70 -3.93 -2.01
CA ASP A 171 10.42 -5.19 -2.72
C ASP A 171 9.94 -6.29 -1.76
N HIS A 172 10.60 -6.42 -0.62
CA HIS A 172 10.20 -7.39 0.40
C HIS A 172 8.78 -7.14 0.92
N ILE A 173 8.43 -5.86 1.13
CA ILE A 173 7.08 -5.46 1.55
C ILE A 173 6.06 -5.77 0.45
N LEU A 174 6.36 -5.44 -0.81
CA LEU A 174 5.47 -5.68 -1.94
C LEU A 174 5.22 -7.18 -2.15
N ALA A 175 6.26 -8.01 -2.08
CA ALA A 175 6.16 -9.46 -2.17
C ALA A 175 5.34 -10.08 -1.02
N SER A 176 5.42 -9.49 0.18
CA SER A 176 4.60 -9.93 1.32
C SER A 176 3.12 -9.55 1.13
N LEU A 177 2.85 -8.37 0.57
CA LEU A 177 1.49 -7.90 0.27
C LEU A 177 0.85 -8.69 -0.87
N LEU A 178 1.59 -8.94 -1.96
CA LEU A 178 1.11 -9.73 -3.09
C LEU A 178 0.72 -11.16 -2.69
N ARG A 179 1.46 -11.78 -1.76
CA ARG A 179 1.09 -13.09 -1.20
C ARG A 179 -0.17 -13.07 -0.34
N LYS A 180 -0.54 -11.91 0.21
CA LYS A 180 -1.77 -11.75 1.01
C LYS A 180 -2.97 -11.37 0.16
N LEU A 181 -2.77 -10.91 -1.08
CA LEU A 181 -3.83 -10.70 -2.05
C LEU A 181 -4.22 -12.05 -2.67
N GLY A 182 -5.52 -12.26 -2.89
CA GLY A 182 -6.01 -13.47 -3.55
C GLY A 182 -5.46 -13.62 -4.97
N GLN A 183 -5.44 -14.85 -5.48
CA GLN A 183 -5.02 -15.12 -6.86
C GLN A 183 -5.88 -14.28 -7.82
N ALA A 184 -5.24 -13.60 -8.77
CA ALA A 184 -5.95 -12.81 -9.77
C ALA A 184 -6.98 -13.71 -10.46
N PRO A 185 -8.24 -13.24 -10.64
CA PRO A 185 -9.24 -14.02 -11.35
C PRO A 185 -8.73 -14.36 -12.76
N PRO A 186 -9.07 -15.54 -13.31
CA PRO A 186 -8.64 -15.92 -14.65
C PRO A 186 -9.11 -14.84 -15.64
N PRO A 187 -8.26 -14.48 -16.62
CA PRO A 187 -8.67 -13.53 -17.65
C PRO A 187 -9.93 -14.06 -18.35
N PRO A 188 -10.86 -13.17 -18.76
CA PRO A 188 -12.03 -13.59 -19.51
C PRO A 188 -11.59 -14.33 -20.78
N PRO A 189 -12.38 -15.33 -21.24
CA PRO A 189 -12.10 -16.03 -22.48
C PRO A 189 -12.04 -15.01 -23.62
N PHE A 190 -11.10 -15.22 -24.53
CA PHE A 190 -11.01 -14.39 -25.72
C PHE A 190 -12.30 -14.50 -26.54
N PRO A 191 -12.71 -13.42 -27.22
CA PRO A 191 -13.83 -13.48 -28.17
C PRO A 191 -13.58 -14.54 -29.24
N ASP A 192 -14.63 -15.24 -29.65
CA ASP A 192 -14.56 -16.24 -30.73
C ASP A 192 -13.92 -15.62 -31.98
N GLY A 193 -12.79 -16.17 -32.41
CA GLY A 193 -12.01 -15.72 -33.57
C GLY A 193 -10.68 -15.04 -33.27
N PHE A 194 -10.30 -14.84 -32.00
CA PHE A 194 -8.97 -14.34 -31.65
C PHE A 194 -7.95 -15.49 -31.51
N VAL A 195 -7.04 -15.60 -32.47
CA VAL A 195 -5.84 -16.45 -32.36
C VAL A 195 -4.69 -15.57 -31.90
N PRO A 196 -4.20 -15.67 -30.64
CA PRO A 196 -3.00 -14.97 -30.24
C PRO A 196 -1.80 -15.50 -31.03
N PRO A 197 -0.83 -14.65 -31.42
CA PRO A 197 0.40 -15.13 -32.02
C PRO A 197 1.12 -16.03 -31.02
N THR A 198 1.37 -17.28 -31.39
CA THR A 198 2.15 -18.25 -30.61
C THR A 198 3.51 -17.65 -30.31
N THR A 199 3.71 -17.26 -29.06
CA THR A 199 5.04 -17.01 -28.51
C THR A 199 5.68 -18.37 -28.33
N GLU A 200 6.81 -18.59 -29.00
CA GLU A 200 7.69 -19.73 -28.78
C GLU A 200 8.12 -19.71 -27.31
N VAL A 201 7.52 -20.59 -26.51
CA VAL A 201 7.97 -20.88 -25.14
C VAL A 201 8.98 -22.00 -25.26
N GLU A 202 10.24 -21.69 -24.93
CA GLU A 202 11.31 -22.65 -24.68
C GLU A 202 10.79 -23.77 -23.77
N LYS A 203 10.79 -25.01 -24.29
CA LYS A 203 10.50 -26.23 -23.53
C LYS A 203 11.78 -26.77 -22.93
N ASP A 204 11.87 -26.81 -21.60
CA ASP A 204 12.73 -27.74 -20.87
C ASP A 204 12.30 -29.20 -21.15
N PRO A 205 13.22 -30.16 -21.31
CA PRO A 205 12.91 -31.50 -21.80
C PRO A 205 12.80 -32.52 -20.67
N GLU A 206 11.63 -33.15 -20.50
CA GLU A 206 11.55 -34.52 -19.98
C GLU A 206 10.16 -35.10 -20.26
N ASN A 207 10.08 -35.94 -21.30
CA ASN A 207 9.61 -37.33 -21.29
C ASN A 207 9.10 -37.73 -22.69
N GLN A 208 9.69 -38.78 -23.25
CA GLN A 208 9.47 -39.29 -24.61
C GLN A 208 8.20 -40.15 -24.69
N GLN A 209 7.49 -40.14 -25.84
CA GLN A 209 7.30 -41.33 -26.70
C GLN A 209 6.34 -41.13 -27.88
N ALA A 210 6.80 -41.56 -29.07
CA ALA A 210 6.09 -42.18 -30.21
C ALA A 210 4.97 -41.39 -30.94
N ALA A 211 4.83 -41.33 -32.27
CA ALA A 211 5.50 -41.96 -33.42
C ALA A 211 5.05 -41.31 -34.77
N GLU A 212 5.95 -41.36 -35.77
CA GLU A 212 5.80 -41.51 -37.24
C GLU A 212 5.12 -40.47 -38.19
N PRO A 213 5.48 -40.43 -39.51
CA PRO A 213 5.70 -39.18 -40.26
C PRO A 213 4.97 -38.98 -41.62
N GLN A 214 4.96 -37.71 -42.11
CA GLN A 214 4.86 -37.17 -43.51
C GLN A 214 3.55 -37.32 -44.33
N PRO A 215 3.32 -36.57 -45.45
CA PRO A 215 4.14 -35.53 -46.12
C PRO A 215 3.42 -34.19 -46.45
N PRO A 216 4.10 -33.19 -47.06
CA PRO A 216 3.63 -31.81 -47.20
C PRO A 216 3.06 -31.48 -48.60
N ALA A 217 2.20 -30.46 -48.68
CA ALA A 217 1.78 -29.76 -49.91
C ALA A 217 0.74 -28.69 -49.52
N LEU A 218 0.69 -27.45 -50.01
CA LEU A 218 1.36 -26.68 -51.06
C LEU A 218 1.01 -25.21 -50.76
N ASP A 219 1.98 -24.29 -50.85
CA ASP A 219 1.70 -22.86 -50.94
C ASP A 219 1.18 -22.51 -52.35
N PRO A 220 0.24 -21.57 -52.46
CA PRO A 220 0.21 -20.67 -53.59
C PRO A 220 0.31 -19.21 -53.13
N ILE A 221 1.47 -18.63 -53.42
CA ILE A 221 1.69 -17.19 -53.64
C ILE A 221 0.79 -16.72 -54.79
N ILE A 222 0.36 -15.45 -54.74
CA ILE A 222 0.07 -14.47 -55.82
C ILE A 222 -1.08 -13.59 -55.31
N ASP A 223 -0.78 -12.40 -54.77
CA ASP A 223 -0.68 -11.13 -55.50
C ASP A 223 -2.00 -10.75 -56.18
N HIS A 224 -2.66 -9.70 -55.67
CA HIS A 224 -3.07 -8.54 -56.46
C HIS A 224 -3.65 -7.45 -55.57
N GLY A 225 -3.11 -6.24 -55.76
CA GLY A 225 -3.54 -5.00 -55.13
C GLY A 225 -4.97 -4.55 -55.48
N PRO A 226 -5.36 -3.35 -55.03
CA PRO A 226 -6.74 -3.03 -54.72
C PRO A 226 -7.51 -2.47 -55.92
N ALA A 227 -8.81 -2.79 -56.03
CA ALA A 227 -9.71 -2.03 -56.86
C ALA A 227 -11.16 -1.99 -56.32
N LYS A 228 -11.53 -0.77 -55.91
CA LYS A 228 -12.75 -0.03 -56.26
C LYS A 228 -14.10 -0.76 -56.26
N ARG A 229 -14.86 -0.40 -55.23
CA ARG A 229 -16.31 -0.15 -55.18
C ARG A 229 -16.93 0.30 -56.52
N MET A 230 -17.98 -0.39 -56.96
CA MET A 230 -19.12 0.23 -57.66
C MET A 230 -20.44 -0.44 -57.25
N LYS A 231 -21.46 0.42 -57.17
CA LYS A 231 -22.81 0.20 -56.66
C LYS A 231 -23.65 -0.60 -57.65
N PHE A 232 -24.61 -1.37 -57.16
CA PHE A 232 -26.04 -1.12 -57.36
C PHE A 232 -26.78 -1.51 -56.08
#